data_AF-A0A928VU86-F1
#
_entry.id   AF-A0A928VU86-F1
#
_cell.length_a   1.000
_cell.length_b   1.000
_cell.length_c   1.000
_cell.angle_alpha   90.00
_cell.angle_beta   90.00
_cell.angle_gamma   90.00
#
_symmetry.space_group_name_H-M   'P 1'
#
loop_
_entity.id
_entity.type
_entity.pdbx_description
1 polymer ?
#
loop_
_entity_poly.entity_id
_entity_poly.type
_entity_poly.pdbx_seq_one_letter_code
_entity_poly.pdbx_strand_id
1 'polypeptide(L)'
;MNQLLGAGLIFVICPLLGALLLPPERSRRKSVNPSRPMPWSSIDWSQWSWGLEILQGLLAVGLAKLCFPYDTAWEMIALMGVAAGRFWRHRSGGILMMLSGYLLHNPISGMLVLVFGLIGSIILRENRQITFVWLMLMPLMTVLRDSRSGVLVLLTAGLAGILYGMEQRQSPETAKATSQLFRADSLNDDLNPAAAGELATTLSLLKRQGFPVPMGWVIYPGDDPESLSKMIKPRDDRFWLVRSSFVDDSASDVASELVGLQSIWAAIVALFESHSGERVAAIVQPQPDYLYAGWVYCQAPTMKADVPTPVAEKVLALVDRLNEELNTLETLEWGYDGKQVWILQVK
;
A
#
# COMPACT_ATOMS: atom_id res chain seq x y z
N MET A 1 9.06 52.11 -4.58
CA MET A 1 9.88 51.39 -3.58
C MET A 1 9.19 50.14 -3.05
N ASN A 2 7.88 50.16 -2.80
CA ASN A 2 7.14 49.00 -2.24
C ASN A 2 7.10 47.75 -3.14
N GLN A 3 7.10 47.89 -4.47
CA GLN A 3 7.07 46.73 -5.38
C GLN A 3 8.39 45.94 -5.39
N LEU A 4 9.54 46.61 -5.31
CA LEU A 4 10.85 45.94 -5.24
C LEU A 4 11.02 45.20 -3.91
N LEU A 5 10.55 45.81 -2.81
CA LEU A 5 10.52 45.16 -1.50
C LEU A 5 9.55 43.97 -1.49
N GLY A 6 8.36 44.10 -2.08
CA GLY A 6 7.40 43.00 -2.22
C GLY A 6 7.94 41.83 -3.04
N ALA A 7 8.59 42.12 -4.16
CA ALA A 7 9.22 41.09 -5.01
C ALA A 7 10.35 40.38 -4.24
N GLY A 8 11.25 41.14 -3.60
CA GLY A 8 12.32 40.58 -2.78
C GLY A 8 11.78 39.71 -1.64
N LEU A 9 10.67 40.13 -1.03
CA LEU A 9 10.01 39.39 0.04
C LEU A 9 9.42 38.06 -0.46
N ILE A 10 8.77 38.03 -1.62
CA ILE A 10 8.26 36.78 -2.24
C ILE A 10 9.42 35.83 -2.57
N PHE A 11 10.48 36.32 -3.22
CA PHE A 11 11.61 35.48 -3.63
C PHE A 11 12.42 34.91 -2.46
N VAL A 12 12.40 35.55 -1.29
CA VAL A 12 13.09 35.05 -0.10
C VAL A 12 12.17 34.21 0.78
N ILE A 13 10.96 34.70 1.09
CA ILE A 13 10.06 34.06 2.05
C ILE A 13 9.39 32.83 1.45
N CYS A 14 8.93 32.85 0.20
CA CYS A 14 8.20 31.71 -0.37
C CYS A 14 9.08 30.44 -0.45
N PRO A 15 10.33 30.48 -0.93
CA PRO A 15 11.20 29.30 -0.88
C PRO A 15 11.51 28.83 0.54
N LEU A 16 11.73 29.76 1.49
CA LEU A 16 11.94 29.41 2.90
C LEU A 16 10.71 28.72 3.49
N LEU A 17 9.52 29.22 3.19
CA LEU A 17 8.24 28.68 3.63
C LEU A 17 8.02 27.26 3.10
N GLY A 18 8.39 27.00 1.84
CA GLY A 18 8.37 25.66 1.26
C GLY A 18 9.37 24.69 1.91
N ALA A 19 10.54 25.19 2.31
CA ALA A 19 11.57 24.39 2.96
C ALA A 19 11.25 24.09 4.43
N LEU A 20 10.71 25.03 5.22
CA LEU A 20 10.72 24.92 6.68
C LEU A 20 9.53 24.17 7.29
N LEU A 21 8.36 24.23 6.66
CA LEU A 21 7.07 23.97 7.33
C LEU A 21 6.67 22.50 7.45
N LEU A 22 7.38 21.58 6.78
CA LEU A 22 7.15 20.15 6.99
C LEU A 22 8.21 19.56 7.94
N PRO A 23 7.79 18.76 8.94
CA PRO A 23 8.72 17.99 9.73
C PRO A 23 9.49 17.04 8.80
N PRO A 24 10.80 16.86 8.99
CA PRO A 24 11.54 15.86 8.24
C PRO A 24 10.85 14.52 8.46
N GLU A 25 10.57 13.81 7.37
CA GLU A 25 9.98 12.47 7.38
C GLU A 25 10.92 11.57 8.18
N ARG A 26 10.62 11.43 9.46
CA ARG A 26 11.51 10.77 10.42
C ARG A 26 11.35 9.29 10.12
N SER A 27 12.29 8.75 9.34
CA SER A 27 12.40 7.32 9.07
C SER A 27 12.11 6.58 10.37
N ARG A 28 11.03 5.81 10.38
CA ARG A 28 10.46 5.14 11.56
C ARG A 28 11.51 4.19 12.13
N ARG A 29 12.43 4.72 12.94
CA ARG A 29 13.42 3.92 13.67
C ARG A 29 12.65 3.18 14.75
N LYS A 30 12.69 1.85 14.62
CA LYS A 30 12.08 0.81 15.44
C LYS A 30 12.12 1.08 16.94
N SER A 31 11.15 0.47 17.61
CA SER A 31 11.03 0.18 19.04
C SER A 31 10.18 1.18 19.82
N VAL A 32 8.89 0.85 19.96
CA VAL A 32 8.11 1.25 21.12
C VAL A 32 7.69 -0.03 21.85
N ASN A 33 8.38 -0.27 22.94
CA ASN A 33 8.07 -1.24 23.98
C ASN A 33 6.76 -0.79 24.68
N PRO A 34 5.71 -1.62 24.77
CA PRO A 34 4.36 -1.19 25.18
C PRO A 34 4.17 -0.82 26.66
N SER A 35 5.24 -0.78 27.47
CA SER A 35 5.16 -0.69 28.94
C SER A 35 5.53 0.68 29.54
N ARG A 36 5.53 1.79 28.77
CA ARG A 36 5.80 3.12 29.32
C ARG A 36 4.67 4.13 29.09
N PRO A 37 4.29 4.94 30.10
CA PRO A 37 3.26 5.97 29.97
C PRO A 37 3.67 7.02 28.92
N MET A 38 2.67 7.40 28.11
CA MET A 38 2.78 8.23 26.90
C MET A 38 3.34 9.64 27.21
N PRO A 39 4.51 10.04 26.68
CA PRO A 39 4.95 11.43 26.72
C PRO A 39 4.25 12.24 25.62
N TRP A 40 4.10 13.56 25.81
CA TRP A 40 3.50 14.52 24.87
C TRP A 40 4.14 14.55 23.46
N SER A 41 5.22 13.78 23.24
CA SER A 41 5.87 13.54 21.96
C SER A 41 5.18 12.51 21.05
N SER A 42 4.05 11.92 21.47
CA SER A 42 3.27 10.95 20.68
C SER A 42 2.15 11.57 19.85
N ILE A 43 2.10 12.91 19.72
CA ILE A 43 1.24 13.56 18.72
C ILE A 43 1.68 13.01 17.36
N ASP A 44 0.77 12.30 16.71
CA ASP A 44 1.01 11.68 15.42
C ASP A 44 1.00 12.79 14.37
N TRP A 45 2.17 13.44 14.21
CA TRP A 45 2.40 14.56 13.27
C TRP A 45 2.06 14.18 11.81
N SER A 46 1.92 12.88 11.52
CA SER A 46 1.42 12.34 10.26
C SER A 46 0.02 12.87 9.92
N GLN A 47 -0.89 12.98 10.91
CA GLN A 47 -2.26 13.46 10.71
C GLN A 47 -2.33 14.96 10.38
N TRP A 48 -1.32 15.73 10.81
CA TRP A 48 -1.26 17.18 10.56
C TRP A 48 -0.50 17.56 9.28
N SER A 49 0.19 16.60 8.67
CA SER A 49 1.00 16.83 7.47
C SER A 49 0.18 17.43 6.33
N TRP A 50 -1.00 16.88 6.05
CA TRP A 50 -1.89 17.37 4.98
C TRP A 50 -2.38 18.80 5.24
N GLY A 51 -2.70 19.13 6.49
CA GLY A 51 -3.13 20.48 6.87
C GLY A 51 -2.03 21.53 6.68
N LEU A 52 -0.78 21.17 6.97
CA LEU A 52 0.37 22.05 6.76
C LEU A 52 0.64 22.29 5.26
N GLU A 53 0.45 21.29 4.40
CA GLU A 53 0.57 21.48 2.95
C GLU A 53 -0.47 22.45 2.41
N ILE A 54 -1.72 22.27 2.83
CA ILE A 54 -2.82 23.17 2.44
C ILE A 54 -2.50 24.59 2.90
N LEU A 55 -2.06 24.75 4.15
CA LEU A 55 -1.71 26.04 4.73
C LEU A 55 -0.56 26.72 3.96
N GLN A 56 0.46 25.97 3.54
CA GLN A 56 1.56 26.53 2.74
C GLN A 56 1.08 27.16 1.44
N GLY A 57 0.19 26.46 0.71
CA GLY A 57 -0.37 26.97 -0.55
C GLY A 57 -1.21 28.23 -0.34
N LEU A 58 -2.05 28.23 0.70
CA LEU A 58 -2.87 29.40 1.07
C LEU A 58 -2.01 30.60 1.50
N LEU A 59 -0.97 30.37 2.30
CA LEU A 59 -0.07 31.43 2.76
C LEU A 59 0.72 32.02 1.60
N ALA A 60 1.16 31.22 0.63
CA ALA A 60 1.90 31.70 -0.53
C ALA A 60 1.08 32.71 -1.35
N VAL A 61 -0.15 32.33 -1.69
CA VAL A 61 -1.05 33.18 -2.48
C VAL A 61 -1.57 34.36 -1.65
N GLY A 62 -1.88 34.14 -0.37
CA GLY A 62 -2.27 35.22 0.54
C GLY A 62 -1.19 36.29 0.68
N LEU A 63 0.07 35.88 0.82
CA LEU A 63 1.20 36.80 0.89
C LEU A 63 1.40 37.57 -0.43
N ALA A 64 1.26 36.90 -1.57
CA ALA A 64 1.31 37.56 -2.88
C ALA A 64 0.19 38.61 -3.04
N LYS A 65 -1.04 38.30 -2.61
CA LYS A 65 -2.18 39.24 -2.62
C LYS A 65 -1.97 40.45 -1.71
N LEU A 66 -1.29 40.27 -0.58
CA LEU A 66 -0.94 41.38 0.33
C LEU A 66 0.12 42.32 -0.28
N CYS A 67 1.10 41.77 -1.00
CA CYS A 67 2.17 42.56 -1.63
C CYS A 67 1.76 43.18 -2.98
N PHE A 68 0.93 42.47 -3.76
CA PHE A 68 0.54 42.80 -5.13
C PHE A 68 -0.96 42.56 -5.36
N PRO A 69 -1.84 43.39 -4.78
CA PRO A 69 -3.29 43.18 -4.83
C PRO A 69 -3.91 43.27 -6.25
N TYR A 70 -3.21 43.91 -7.19
CA TYR A 70 -3.71 44.16 -8.55
C TYR A 70 -3.08 43.27 -9.63
N ASP A 71 -2.09 42.45 -9.27
CA ASP A 71 -1.34 41.64 -10.24
C ASP A 71 -1.31 40.17 -9.82
N THR A 72 -2.19 39.41 -10.47
CA THR A 72 -2.43 38.00 -10.16
C THR A 72 -1.30 37.09 -10.64
N ALA A 73 -0.36 37.58 -11.46
CA ALA A 73 0.80 36.81 -11.90
C ALA A 73 1.74 36.48 -10.73
N TRP A 74 1.84 37.39 -9.74
CA TRP A 74 2.68 37.20 -8.55
C TRP A 74 2.22 36.05 -7.66
N GLU A 75 0.94 35.69 -7.72
CA GLU A 75 0.39 34.55 -6.99
C GLU A 75 0.97 33.23 -7.52
N MET A 76 1.12 33.10 -8.84
CA MET A 76 1.75 31.93 -9.47
C MET A 76 3.25 31.89 -9.23
N ILE A 77 3.91 33.05 -9.27
CA ILE A 77 5.35 33.16 -8.97
C ILE A 77 5.61 32.77 -7.50
N ALA A 78 4.75 33.17 -6.57
CA ALA A 78 4.84 32.78 -5.17
C ALA A 78 4.69 31.25 -5.00
N LEU A 79 3.71 30.63 -5.67
CA LEU A 79 3.54 29.17 -5.66
C LEU A 79 4.74 28.43 -6.25
N MET A 80 5.33 28.93 -7.34
CA MET A 80 6.59 28.40 -7.88
C MET A 80 7.72 28.50 -6.87
N GLY A 81 7.83 29.62 -6.15
CA GLY A 81 8.84 29.83 -5.12
C GLY A 81 8.71 28.80 -3.99
N VAL A 82 7.50 28.56 -3.49
CA VAL A 82 7.26 27.54 -2.45
C VAL A 82 7.58 26.14 -2.98
N ALA A 83 7.12 25.81 -4.19
CA ALA A 83 7.41 24.51 -4.82
C ALA A 83 8.93 24.26 -4.96
N ALA A 84 9.68 25.27 -5.40
CA ALA A 84 11.14 25.18 -5.53
C ALA A 84 11.84 25.00 -4.18
N GLY A 85 11.46 25.77 -3.15
CA GLY A 85 12.03 25.64 -1.81
C GLY A 85 11.74 24.28 -1.17
N ARG A 86 10.52 23.78 -1.38
CA ARG A 86 10.10 22.46 -0.93
C ARG A 86 10.87 21.34 -1.64
N PHE A 87 11.06 21.45 -2.94
CA PHE A 87 11.86 20.49 -3.70
C PHE A 87 13.28 20.39 -3.17
N TRP A 88 13.92 21.52 -2.88
CA TRP A 88 15.30 21.57 -2.42
C TRP A 88 15.48 20.75 -1.14
N ARG A 89 14.58 20.90 -0.16
CA ARG A 89 14.74 20.27 1.16
C ARG A 89 14.10 18.87 1.25
N HIS A 90 12.90 18.69 0.71
CA HIS A 90 12.06 17.51 0.97
C HIS A 90 11.87 16.61 -0.24
N ARG A 91 12.32 17.03 -1.44
CA ARG A 91 12.14 16.31 -2.72
C ARG A 91 10.70 15.83 -2.96
N SER A 92 9.68 16.55 -2.47
CA SER A 92 8.26 16.17 -2.60
C SER A 92 7.48 17.13 -3.51
N GLY A 93 6.48 16.59 -4.24
CA GLY A 93 5.70 17.32 -5.26
C GLY A 93 4.64 18.28 -4.69
N GLY A 94 4.12 18.05 -3.49
CA GLY A 94 3.21 18.99 -2.81
C GLY A 94 1.94 19.34 -3.59
N ILE A 95 1.23 18.33 -4.12
CA ILE A 95 0.02 18.54 -4.94
C ILE A 95 -1.07 19.28 -4.16
N LEU A 96 -1.28 18.95 -2.88
CA LEU A 96 -2.29 19.60 -2.04
C LEU A 96 -1.98 21.10 -1.81
N MET A 97 -0.71 21.43 -1.63
CA MET A 97 -0.25 22.82 -1.55
C MET A 97 -0.51 23.59 -2.85
N MET A 98 -0.23 22.97 -4.00
CA MET A 98 -0.51 23.58 -5.29
C MET A 98 -2.01 23.79 -5.49
N LEU A 99 -2.82 22.78 -5.17
CA LEU A 99 -4.27 22.81 -5.31
C LEU A 99 -4.88 23.88 -4.41
N SER A 100 -4.49 23.94 -3.13
CA SER A 100 -5.02 24.92 -2.18
C SER A 100 -4.66 26.35 -2.59
N GLY A 101 -3.43 26.58 -3.04
CA GLY A 101 -2.99 27.85 -3.58
C GLY A 101 -3.78 28.25 -4.83
N TYR A 102 -3.90 27.34 -5.79
CA TYR A 102 -4.65 27.60 -7.02
C TYR A 102 -6.14 27.86 -6.77
N LEU A 103 -6.75 27.16 -5.80
CA LEU A 103 -8.13 27.40 -5.37
C LEU A 103 -8.29 28.80 -4.77
N LEU A 104 -7.31 29.28 -3.99
CA LEU A 104 -7.34 30.64 -3.44
C LEU A 104 -7.09 31.73 -4.51
N HIS A 105 -6.28 31.41 -5.52
CA HIS A 105 -6.05 32.28 -6.68
C HIS A 105 -7.35 32.46 -7.47
N ASN A 106 -7.94 31.35 -7.90
CA ASN A 106 -9.17 31.34 -8.68
C ASN A 106 -10.11 30.20 -8.23
N PRO A 107 -11.14 30.50 -7.42
CA PRO A 107 -11.95 29.47 -6.76
C PRO A 107 -12.76 28.65 -7.75
N ILE A 108 -13.30 29.28 -8.80
CA ILE A 108 -14.12 28.58 -9.80
C ILE A 108 -13.23 27.65 -10.65
N SER A 109 -12.06 28.11 -11.11
CA SER A 109 -11.16 27.25 -11.89
C SER A 109 -10.59 26.13 -11.03
N GLY A 110 -10.24 26.42 -9.78
CA GLY A 110 -9.76 25.42 -8.83
C GLY A 110 -10.82 24.36 -8.51
N MET A 111 -12.09 24.75 -8.37
CA MET A 111 -13.18 23.81 -8.14
C MET A 111 -13.39 22.88 -9.35
N LEU A 112 -13.30 23.41 -10.58
CA LEU A 112 -13.37 22.59 -11.79
C LEU A 112 -12.21 21.60 -11.87
N VAL A 113 -10.97 22.05 -11.62
CA VAL A 113 -9.81 21.15 -11.55
C VAL A 113 -10.02 20.06 -10.49
N LEU A 114 -10.60 20.40 -9.33
CA LEU A 114 -10.90 19.46 -8.28
C LEU A 114 -11.90 18.39 -8.75
N VAL A 115 -13.02 18.79 -9.35
CA VAL A 115 -14.04 17.85 -9.84
C VAL A 115 -13.50 16.95 -10.95
N PHE A 116 -12.87 17.53 -11.98
CA PHE A 116 -12.31 16.74 -13.09
C PHE A 116 -11.13 15.87 -12.66
N GLY A 117 -10.31 16.37 -11.74
CA GLY A 117 -9.20 15.62 -11.15
C GLY A 117 -9.69 14.43 -10.34
N LEU A 118 -10.76 14.59 -9.55
CA LEU A 118 -11.38 13.49 -8.81
C LEU A 118 -11.98 12.44 -9.75
N ILE A 119 -12.76 12.87 -10.75
CA ILE A 119 -13.31 11.96 -11.77
C ILE A 119 -12.16 11.22 -12.49
N GLY A 120 -11.12 11.94 -12.89
CA GLY A 120 -9.93 11.36 -13.51
C GLY A 120 -9.22 10.34 -12.61
N SER A 121 -9.13 10.60 -11.30
CA SER A 121 -8.53 9.66 -10.33
C SER A 121 -9.35 8.41 -10.09
N ILE A 122 -10.67 8.44 -10.31
CA ILE A 122 -11.52 7.25 -10.20
C ILE A 122 -11.35 6.37 -11.46
N ILE A 123 -11.21 6.99 -12.64
CA ILE A 123 -11.11 6.28 -13.92
C ILE A 123 -9.70 5.72 -14.15
N LEU A 124 -8.66 6.49 -13.79
CA LEU A 124 -7.28 6.11 -14.02
C LEU A 124 -6.74 5.34 -12.82
N ARG A 125 -6.30 4.10 -13.06
CA ARG A 125 -5.78 3.21 -12.01
C ARG A 125 -4.29 3.46 -11.69
N GLU A 126 -3.55 4.10 -12.59
CA GLU A 126 -2.12 4.32 -12.45
C GLU A 126 -1.81 5.70 -11.87
N ASN A 127 -1.19 5.76 -10.68
CA ASN A 127 -0.88 7.00 -9.95
C ASN A 127 -0.13 8.04 -10.80
N ARG A 128 0.75 7.60 -11.70
CA ARG A 128 1.50 8.49 -12.59
C ARG A 128 0.58 9.20 -13.60
N GLN A 129 -0.43 8.51 -14.10
CA GLN A 129 -1.42 9.09 -15.02
C GLN A 129 -2.34 10.05 -14.27
N ILE A 130 -2.70 9.72 -13.02
CA ILE A 130 -3.48 10.59 -12.14
C ILE A 130 -2.75 11.93 -11.96
N THR A 131 -1.49 11.94 -11.52
CA THR A 131 -0.76 13.21 -11.31
C THR A 131 -0.66 14.03 -12.59
N PHE A 132 -0.40 13.37 -13.73
CA PHE A 132 -0.35 14.05 -15.02
C PHE A 132 -1.66 14.74 -15.37
N VAL A 133 -2.81 14.10 -15.11
CA VAL A 133 -4.14 14.70 -15.32
C VAL A 133 -4.33 15.94 -14.46
N TRP A 134 -3.99 15.87 -13.16
CA TRP A 134 -4.09 17.02 -12.26
C TRP A 134 -3.21 18.19 -12.72
N LEU A 135 -1.97 17.91 -13.14
CA LEU A 135 -1.03 18.94 -13.59
C LEU A 135 -1.45 19.56 -14.93
N MET A 136 -2.05 18.79 -15.85
CA MET A 136 -2.53 19.30 -17.13
C MET A 136 -3.86 20.07 -17.03
N LEU A 137 -4.73 19.69 -16.09
CA LEU A 137 -6.00 20.39 -15.87
C LEU A 137 -5.80 21.84 -15.43
N MET A 138 -4.77 22.14 -14.64
CA MET A 138 -4.46 23.48 -14.15
C MET A 138 -4.25 24.53 -15.28
N PRO A 139 -3.26 24.37 -16.19
CA PRO A 139 -3.06 25.30 -17.30
C PRO A 139 -4.22 25.24 -18.29
N LEU A 140 -4.83 24.08 -18.52
CA LEU A 140 -5.98 23.97 -19.43
C LEU A 140 -7.17 24.81 -18.96
N MET A 141 -7.54 24.71 -17.68
CA MET A 141 -8.62 25.52 -17.11
C MET A 141 -8.27 27.01 -17.05
N THR A 142 -6.98 27.33 -16.93
CA THR A 142 -6.48 28.70 -17.03
C THR A 142 -6.67 29.27 -18.44
N VAL A 143 -6.29 28.51 -19.47
CA VAL A 143 -6.45 28.91 -20.90
C VAL A 143 -7.90 29.11 -21.26
N LEU A 144 -8.77 28.19 -20.83
CA LEU A 144 -10.20 28.23 -21.15
C LEU A 144 -10.89 29.47 -20.56
N ARG A 145 -10.38 29.97 -19.43
CA ARG A 145 -10.99 31.10 -18.74
C ARG A 145 -10.37 32.45 -19.07
N ASP A 146 -9.04 32.52 -18.99
CA ASP A 146 -8.29 33.76 -19.13
C ASP A 146 -7.39 33.72 -20.36
N SER A 147 -7.99 33.39 -21.52
CA SER A 147 -7.29 33.27 -22.81
C SER A 147 -6.56 34.55 -23.25
N ARG A 148 -6.89 35.71 -22.67
CA ARG A 148 -6.23 37.00 -22.94
C ARG A 148 -4.92 37.21 -22.17
N SER A 149 -4.71 36.55 -21.04
CA SER A 149 -3.49 36.71 -20.24
C SER A 149 -2.49 35.58 -20.53
N GLY A 150 -1.86 35.65 -21.71
CA GLY A 150 -0.86 34.66 -22.13
C GLY A 150 0.28 34.45 -21.11
N VAL A 151 0.59 35.48 -20.32
CA VAL A 151 1.56 35.39 -19.20
C VAL A 151 1.10 34.43 -18.11
N LEU A 152 -0.19 34.45 -17.73
CA LEU A 152 -0.72 33.63 -16.65
C LEU A 152 -0.81 32.17 -17.06
N VAL A 153 -1.18 31.90 -18.32
CA VAL A 153 -1.11 30.57 -18.94
C VAL A 153 0.31 30.02 -18.94
N LEU A 154 1.29 30.86 -19.31
CA LEU A 154 2.69 30.44 -19.35
C LEU A 154 3.23 30.15 -17.94
N LEU A 155 2.83 30.93 -16.94
CA LEU A 155 3.19 30.68 -15.55
C LEU A 155 2.54 29.40 -15.01
N THR A 156 1.25 29.15 -15.25
CA THR A 156 0.61 27.92 -14.77
C THR A 156 1.15 26.68 -15.48
N ALA A 157 1.44 26.77 -16.78
CA ALA A 157 2.12 25.70 -17.52
C ALA A 157 3.56 25.48 -17.03
N GLY A 158 4.29 26.56 -16.72
CA GLY A 158 5.62 26.48 -16.12
C GLY A 158 5.60 25.81 -14.75
N LEU A 159 4.62 26.14 -13.90
CA LEU A 159 4.44 25.53 -12.59
C LEU A 159 4.14 24.02 -12.73
N ALA A 160 3.23 23.67 -13.63
CA ALA A 160 2.92 22.27 -13.93
C ALA A 160 4.15 21.50 -14.44
N GLY A 161 4.94 22.12 -15.33
CA GLY A 161 6.18 21.53 -15.85
C GLY A 161 7.26 21.34 -14.78
N ILE A 162 7.42 22.29 -13.85
CA ILE A 162 8.34 22.16 -12.72
C ILE A 162 7.92 20.98 -11.84
N LEU A 163 6.64 20.89 -11.49
CA LEU A 163 6.11 19.81 -10.66
C LEU A 163 6.21 18.43 -11.34
N TYR A 164 5.93 18.37 -12.63
CA TYR A 164 6.12 17.15 -13.42
C TYR A 164 7.59 16.72 -13.46
N GLY A 165 8.50 17.67 -13.68
CA GLY A 165 9.94 17.41 -13.67
C GLY A 165 10.45 16.97 -12.29
N MET A 166 9.85 17.48 -11.21
CA MET A 166 10.13 17.05 -9.84
C MET A 166 9.64 15.62 -9.60
N GLU A 167 8.42 15.30 -10.02
CA GLU A 167 7.84 13.95 -9.91
C GLU A 167 8.67 12.92 -10.70
N GLN A 168 9.14 13.27 -11.90
CA GLN A 168 9.98 12.39 -12.71
C GLN A 168 11.38 12.18 -12.10
N ARG A 169 11.89 13.16 -11.33
CA ARG A 169 13.19 13.09 -10.63
C ARG A 169 13.10 12.44 -9.26
N GLN A 170 11.90 12.18 -8.75
CA GLN A 170 11.74 11.30 -7.60
C GLN A 170 12.13 9.89 -8.05
N SER A 171 13.36 9.50 -7.72
CA SER A 171 13.87 8.15 -7.89
C SER A 171 12.92 7.16 -7.23
N PRO A 172 12.74 5.92 -7.74
CA PRO A 172 11.89 4.88 -7.15
C PRO A 172 12.21 4.52 -5.68
N GLU A 173 13.16 5.19 -5.04
CA GLU A 173 13.47 5.06 -3.61
C GLU A 173 12.43 5.69 -2.68
N THR A 174 11.71 6.75 -3.07
CA THR A 174 10.56 7.25 -2.29
C THR A 174 9.33 6.38 -2.50
N ALA A 175 9.15 5.85 -3.73
CA ALA A 175 8.22 4.76 -3.98
C ALA A 175 8.60 3.50 -3.17
N LYS A 176 9.89 3.30 -2.84
CA LYS A 176 10.34 2.28 -1.89
C LYS A 176 10.05 2.61 -0.43
N ALA A 177 9.81 3.85 -0.03
CA ALA A 177 9.40 4.18 1.34
C ALA A 177 7.92 3.81 1.57
N THR A 178 7.09 3.99 0.55
CA THR A 178 5.71 3.44 0.52
C THR A 178 5.68 1.95 0.17
N SER A 179 6.65 1.41 -0.58
CA SER A 179 6.80 -0.04 -0.81
C SER A 179 7.63 -0.75 0.27
N GLN A 180 8.08 -0.03 1.31
CA GLN A 180 8.62 -0.63 2.54
C GLN A 180 7.49 -1.07 3.48
N LEU A 181 6.23 -0.84 3.09
CA LEU A 181 5.08 -1.57 3.64
C LEU A 181 4.99 -3.02 3.15
N PHE A 182 5.81 -3.43 2.18
CA PHE A 182 5.76 -4.80 1.69
C PHE A 182 6.65 -5.73 2.52
N ARG A 183 6.00 -6.52 3.39
CA ARG A 183 6.55 -7.73 3.99
C ARG A 183 5.72 -8.90 3.48
N ALA A 184 6.12 -9.50 2.36
CA ALA A 184 5.66 -10.85 2.08
C ALA A 184 6.44 -11.77 3.02
N ASP A 185 5.93 -11.91 4.24
CA ASP A 185 6.50 -12.82 5.22
C ASP A 185 6.23 -14.26 4.75
N SER A 186 7.24 -15.11 4.88
CA SER A 186 7.14 -16.51 4.46
C SER A 186 6.59 -17.35 5.61
N LEU A 187 6.07 -18.53 5.28
CA LEU A 187 5.71 -19.53 6.31
C LEU A 187 6.92 -20.03 7.11
N ASN A 188 8.16 -19.61 6.82
CA ASN A 188 9.32 -19.90 7.67
C ASN A 188 9.53 -18.85 8.77
N ASP A 189 8.89 -17.68 8.65
CA ASP A 189 9.08 -16.55 9.55
C ASP A 189 8.11 -16.62 10.73
N ASP A 190 8.45 -15.98 11.84
CA ASP A 190 7.57 -15.89 13.01
C ASP A 190 6.42 -14.93 12.73
N LEU A 191 5.24 -15.49 12.41
CA LEU A 191 4.07 -14.72 11.99
C LEU A 191 3.24 -14.26 13.19
N ASN A 192 2.72 -13.04 13.11
CA ASN A 192 1.80 -12.51 14.12
C ASN A 192 0.36 -12.92 13.79
N PRO A 193 -0.36 -13.62 14.68
CA PRO A 193 -1.75 -14.04 14.43
C PRO A 193 -2.70 -12.87 14.20
N ALA A 194 -2.47 -11.72 14.86
CA ALA A 194 -3.29 -10.52 14.69
C ALA A 194 -3.12 -9.81 13.32
N ALA A 195 -2.21 -10.31 12.48
CA ALA A 195 -1.95 -9.80 11.14
C ALA A 195 -2.12 -10.88 10.07
N ALA A 196 -1.52 -12.06 10.27
CA ALA A 196 -1.49 -13.15 9.31
C ALA A 196 -2.70 -14.10 9.42
N GLY A 197 -3.48 -14.00 10.50
CA GLY A 197 -4.54 -14.94 10.81
C GLY A 197 -4.05 -16.23 11.43
N GLU A 198 -4.99 -17.02 11.94
CA GLU A 198 -4.70 -18.22 12.71
C GLU A 198 -4.06 -19.31 11.85
N LEU A 199 -4.63 -19.61 10.68
CA LEU A 199 -4.14 -20.65 9.78
C LEU A 199 -2.68 -20.42 9.37
N ALA A 200 -2.34 -19.21 8.93
CA ALA A 200 -0.98 -18.88 8.51
C ALA A 200 0.02 -19.03 9.67
N THR A 201 -0.39 -18.61 10.87
CA THR A 201 0.43 -18.68 12.08
C THR A 201 0.67 -20.13 12.51
N THR A 202 -0.37 -20.97 12.51
CA THR A 202 -0.28 -22.40 12.80
C THR A 202 0.61 -23.12 11.79
N LEU A 203 0.44 -22.87 10.49
CA LEU A 203 1.29 -23.47 9.46
C LEU A 203 2.75 -23.03 9.58
N SER A 204 3.01 -21.76 9.93
CA SER A 204 4.36 -21.28 10.17
C SER A 204 5.00 -21.95 11.39
N LEU A 205 4.26 -22.05 12.49
CA LEU A 205 4.71 -22.73 13.71
C LEU A 205 5.10 -24.19 13.42
N LEU A 206 4.20 -24.96 12.80
CA LEU A 206 4.43 -26.35 12.45
C LEU A 206 5.65 -26.51 11.54
N LYS A 207 5.78 -25.63 10.54
CA LYS A 207 6.94 -25.66 9.63
C LYS A 207 8.25 -25.41 10.36
N ARG A 208 8.29 -24.43 11.27
CA ARG A 208 9.48 -24.11 12.08
C ARG A 208 9.85 -25.23 13.06
N GLN A 209 8.87 -26.00 13.50
CA GLN A 209 9.07 -27.20 14.32
C GLN A 209 9.52 -28.43 13.51
N GLY A 210 9.67 -28.31 12.19
CA GLY A 210 10.16 -29.37 11.33
C GLY A 210 9.07 -30.32 10.81
N PHE A 211 7.79 -29.96 10.95
CA PHE A 211 6.72 -30.68 10.27
C PHE A 211 6.73 -30.40 8.76
N PRO A 212 6.26 -31.36 7.94
CA PRO A 212 6.27 -31.24 6.48
C PRO A 212 5.15 -30.31 5.98
N VAL A 213 5.34 -29.00 6.12
CA VAL A 213 4.43 -27.99 5.57
C VAL A 213 5.01 -27.46 4.25
N PRO A 214 4.23 -27.31 3.16
CA PRO A 214 4.69 -26.69 1.92
C PRO A 214 5.27 -25.30 2.14
N MET A 215 6.20 -24.88 1.28
CA MET A 215 6.65 -23.48 1.29
C MET A 215 5.48 -22.57 0.92
N GLY A 216 5.45 -21.36 1.47
CA GLY A 216 4.37 -20.44 1.16
C GLY A 216 4.70 -19.04 1.61
N TRP A 217 3.91 -18.11 1.08
CA TRP A 217 3.99 -16.69 1.36
C TRP A 217 2.64 -16.20 1.86
N VAL A 218 2.68 -15.24 2.77
CA VAL A 218 1.48 -14.60 3.29
C VAL A 218 1.40 -13.18 2.72
N ILE A 219 0.23 -12.83 2.19
CA ILE A 219 -0.11 -11.47 1.76
C ILE A 219 -1.09 -10.92 2.80
N TYR A 220 -0.74 -9.81 3.42
CA TYR A 220 -1.58 -9.19 4.45
C TYR A 220 -2.75 -8.42 3.85
N PRO A 221 -3.83 -8.21 4.62
CA PRO A 221 -4.93 -7.36 4.18
C PRO A 221 -4.43 -5.94 3.90
N GLY A 222 -4.69 -5.45 2.69
CA GLY A 222 -4.27 -4.12 2.23
C GLY A 222 -2.91 -4.08 1.52
N ASP A 223 -2.18 -5.19 1.46
CA ASP A 223 -0.96 -5.29 0.66
C ASP A 223 -1.29 -5.43 -0.83
N ASP A 224 -0.53 -4.73 -1.67
CA ASP A 224 -0.52 -4.87 -3.14
C ASP A 224 0.03 -6.24 -3.60
N PRO A 225 -0.81 -7.15 -4.09
CA PRO A 225 -0.34 -8.49 -4.38
C PRO A 225 0.71 -8.54 -5.51
N GLU A 226 0.88 -7.48 -6.33
CA GLU A 226 1.80 -7.49 -7.49
C GLU A 226 3.25 -7.68 -7.03
N SER A 227 3.53 -7.30 -5.79
CA SER A 227 4.84 -7.45 -5.18
C SER A 227 5.23 -8.92 -4.97
N LEU A 228 4.26 -9.83 -4.83
CA LEU A 228 4.54 -11.27 -4.75
C LEU A 228 5.15 -11.81 -6.06
N SER A 229 4.73 -11.27 -7.21
CA SER A 229 5.25 -11.65 -8.53
C SER A 229 6.74 -11.34 -8.72
N LYS A 230 7.27 -10.36 -7.96
CA LYS A 230 8.70 -10.00 -7.99
C LYS A 230 9.55 -10.97 -7.16
N MET A 231 8.96 -11.59 -6.13
CA MET A 231 9.65 -12.51 -5.23
C MET A 231 9.55 -13.96 -5.71
N ILE A 232 8.39 -14.35 -6.21
CA ILE A 232 8.17 -15.67 -6.77
C ILE A 232 8.64 -15.64 -8.22
N LYS A 233 9.63 -16.48 -8.56
CA LYS A 233 9.89 -16.87 -9.96
C LYS A 233 9.03 -18.09 -10.26
N PRO A 234 7.80 -17.89 -10.71
CA PRO A 234 6.86 -18.97 -10.80
C PRO A 234 7.24 -19.81 -12.01
N ARG A 235 7.19 -21.12 -11.88
CA ARG A 235 7.35 -22.00 -13.04
C ARG A 235 5.96 -22.28 -13.60
N ASP A 236 5.84 -22.21 -14.93
CA ASP A 236 4.57 -22.45 -15.65
C ASP A 236 4.04 -23.89 -15.50
N ASP A 237 4.81 -24.79 -14.89
CA ASP A 237 4.52 -26.21 -14.77
C ASP A 237 3.78 -26.61 -13.48
N ARG A 238 3.54 -25.68 -12.55
CA ARG A 238 2.96 -26.00 -11.24
C ARG A 238 1.70 -25.21 -10.91
N PHE A 239 0.77 -25.90 -10.25
CA PHE A 239 -0.39 -25.27 -9.63
C PHE A 239 0.00 -24.57 -8.34
N TRP A 240 -0.78 -23.54 -8.03
CA TRP A 240 -0.65 -22.73 -6.85
C TRP A 240 -1.96 -22.78 -6.09
N LEU A 241 -1.84 -22.84 -4.78
CA LEU A 241 -2.95 -22.84 -3.87
C LEU A 241 -3.01 -21.47 -3.21
N VAL A 242 -4.15 -20.80 -3.33
CA VAL A 242 -4.44 -19.55 -2.65
C VAL A 242 -5.48 -19.85 -1.57
N ARG A 243 -5.18 -19.50 -0.32
CA ARG A 243 -6.06 -19.76 0.85
C ARG A 243 -6.33 -18.51 1.66
N SER A 244 -7.52 -18.44 2.24
CA SER A 244 -7.83 -17.41 3.23
C SER A 244 -7.31 -17.81 4.62
N SER A 245 -6.80 -16.82 5.34
CA SER A 245 -6.39 -16.93 6.74
C SER A 245 -7.03 -15.76 7.48
N PHE A 246 -8.11 -16.05 8.20
CA PHE A 246 -8.88 -15.03 8.90
C PHE A 246 -8.15 -14.56 10.15
N VAL A 247 -8.11 -13.24 10.33
CA VAL A 247 -7.52 -12.59 11.51
C VAL A 247 -8.51 -12.56 12.67
N ASP A 248 -9.80 -12.51 12.34
CA ASP A 248 -10.90 -12.50 13.31
C ASP A 248 -11.53 -13.90 13.40
N ASP A 249 -11.88 -14.31 14.62
CA ASP A 249 -12.32 -15.66 15.05
C ASP A 249 -13.70 -16.10 14.50
N SER A 250 -14.17 -15.48 13.41
CA SER A 250 -15.56 -15.60 12.94
C SER A 250 -15.76 -16.57 11.76
N ALA A 251 -14.69 -16.99 11.08
CA ALA A 251 -14.83 -17.77 9.84
C ALA A 251 -14.24 -19.17 9.99
N SER A 252 -15.13 -20.17 10.05
CA SER A 252 -14.77 -21.58 10.08
C SER A 252 -14.40 -22.15 8.72
N ASP A 253 -14.75 -21.46 7.62
CA ASP A 253 -14.56 -21.94 6.26
C ASP A 253 -13.35 -21.28 5.60
N VAL A 254 -12.27 -22.05 5.48
CA VAL A 254 -11.09 -21.66 4.71
C VAL A 254 -11.43 -21.73 3.22
N ALA A 255 -11.54 -20.57 2.58
CA ALA A 255 -11.66 -20.49 1.13
C ALA A 255 -10.31 -20.89 0.51
N SER A 256 -10.32 -21.95 -0.31
CA SER A 256 -9.13 -22.47 -0.98
C SER A 256 -9.40 -22.58 -2.48
N GLU A 257 -8.52 -22.01 -3.29
CA GLU A 257 -8.58 -22.11 -4.75
C GLU A 257 -7.25 -22.62 -5.32
N LEU A 258 -7.33 -23.63 -6.19
CA LEU A 258 -6.18 -24.14 -6.93
C LEU A 258 -6.14 -23.47 -8.30
N VAL A 259 -5.05 -22.75 -8.57
CA VAL A 259 -4.91 -21.90 -9.74
C VAL A 259 -3.60 -22.14 -10.47
N GLY A 260 -3.65 -22.03 -11.81
CA GLY A 260 -2.46 -21.95 -12.63
C GLY A 260 -1.76 -20.59 -12.47
N LEU A 261 -0.54 -20.48 -12.98
CA LEU A 261 0.28 -19.28 -12.78
C LEU A 261 -0.42 -17.97 -13.18
N GLN A 262 -1.05 -17.95 -14.35
CA GLN A 262 -1.69 -16.75 -14.89
C GLN A 262 -2.90 -16.31 -14.06
N SER A 263 -3.47 -17.21 -13.24
CA SER A 263 -4.70 -16.99 -12.47
C SER A 263 -4.45 -16.74 -10.98
N ILE A 264 -3.21 -16.84 -10.48
CA ILE A 264 -2.88 -16.55 -9.07
C ILE A 264 -3.38 -15.18 -8.67
N TRP A 265 -3.18 -14.19 -9.54
CA TRP A 265 -3.61 -12.83 -9.31
C TRP A 265 -5.12 -12.71 -9.13
N ALA A 266 -5.86 -13.27 -10.08
CA ALA A 266 -7.32 -13.21 -10.07
C ALA A 266 -7.88 -13.88 -8.81
N ALA A 267 -7.29 -15.01 -8.38
CA ALA A 267 -7.70 -15.70 -7.16
C ALA A 267 -7.41 -14.88 -5.88
N ILE A 268 -6.24 -14.23 -5.77
CA ILE A 268 -5.94 -13.38 -4.62
C ILE A 268 -6.92 -12.19 -4.55
N VAL A 269 -7.17 -11.55 -5.68
CA VAL A 269 -8.11 -10.42 -5.75
C VAL A 269 -9.53 -10.88 -5.42
N ALA A 270 -9.99 -12.00 -6.00
CA ALA A 270 -11.30 -12.56 -5.73
C ALA A 270 -11.47 -12.96 -4.24
N LEU A 271 -10.41 -13.46 -3.62
CA LEU A 271 -10.38 -13.77 -2.19
C LEU A 271 -10.58 -12.52 -1.34
N PHE A 272 -9.87 -11.43 -1.62
CA PHE A 272 -10.03 -10.18 -0.88
C PHE A 272 -11.39 -9.50 -1.17
N GLU A 273 -11.88 -9.56 -2.40
CA GLU A 273 -13.19 -8.99 -2.77
C GLU A 273 -14.34 -9.74 -2.09
N SER A 274 -14.29 -11.07 -2.05
CA SER A 274 -15.29 -11.91 -1.38
C SER A 274 -15.36 -11.68 0.13
N HIS A 275 -14.30 -11.11 0.73
CA HIS A 275 -14.20 -10.84 2.16
C HIS A 275 -13.94 -9.35 2.47
N SER A 276 -14.43 -8.44 1.63
CA SER A 276 -14.18 -6.98 1.73
C SER A 276 -14.61 -6.29 3.04
N GLY A 277 -15.31 -7.00 3.93
CA GLY A 277 -15.69 -6.54 5.28
C GLY A 277 -14.88 -7.16 6.44
N GLU A 278 -13.98 -8.11 6.16
CA GLU A 278 -13.26 -8.88 7.17
C GLU A 278 -11.75 -8.72 7.01
N ARG A 279 -11.00 -8.86 8.11
CA ARG A 279 -9.55 -8.86 8.05
C ARG A 279 -9.07 -10.25 7.69
N VAL A 280 -8.77 -10.44 6.41
CA VAL A 280 -8.28 -11.73 5.86
C VAL A 280 -6.88 -11.53 5.31
N ALA A 281 -5.98 -12.48 5.58
CA ALA A 281 -4.71 -12.63 4.89
C ALA A 281 -4.80 -13.75 3.85
N ALA A 282 -4.05 -13.64 2.76
CA ALA A 282 -3.99 -14.69 1.74
C ALA A 282 -2.69 -15.49 1.88
N ILE A 283 -2.80 -16.81 1.97
CA ILE A 283 -1.65 -17.72 1.93
C ILE A 283 -1.50 -18.24 0.51
N VAL A 284 -0.32 -18.10 -0.08
CA VAL A 284 0.00 -18.57 -1.44
C VAL A 284 1.07 -19.64 -1.35
N GLN A 285 0.74 -20.87 -1.76
CA GLN A 285 1.63 -22.03 -1.70
C GLN A 285 1.77 -22.68 -3.10
N PRO A 286 2.98 -23.06 -3.54
CA PRO A 286 3.13 -23.93 -4.70
C PRO A 286 2.70 -25.33 -4.30
N GLN A 287 1.86 -25.96 -5.12
CA GLN A 287 1.42 -27.32 -4.87
C GLN A 287 2.37 -28.35 -5.49
N PRO A 288 2.90 -29.30 -4.71
CA PRO A 288 3.45 -30.55 -5.23
C PRO A 288 2.37 -31.36 -5.97
N ASP A 289 2.80 -32.20 -6.90
CA ASP A 289 1.92 -33.17 -7.55
C ASP A 289 1.56 -34.28 -6.55
N TYR A 290 0.42 -34.13 -5.88
CA TYR A 290 -0.06 -35.13 -4.95
C TYR A 290 -0.70 -36.31 -5.69
N LEU A 291 -0.25 -37.52 -5.33
CA LEU A 291 -0.88 -38.77 -5.75
C LEU A 291 -2.16 -39.05 -4.97
N TYR A 292 -2.19 -38.66 -3.70
CA TYR A 292 -3.33 -38.78 -2.80
C TYR A 292 -3.44 -37.52 -1.95
N ALA A 293 -4.66 -37.06 -1.69
CA ALA A 293 -4.92 -35.97 -0.78
C ALA A 293 -6.28 -36.20 -0.11
N GLY A 294 -6.49 -35.60 1.05
CA GLY A 294 -7.78 -35.72 1.73
C GLY A 294 -7.78 -35.09 3.10
N TRP A 295 -8.84 -35.42 3.83
CA TRP A 295 -9.10 -34.95 5.19
C TRP A 295 -9.05 -36.12 6.16
N VAL A 296 -8.50 -35.88 7.35
CA VAL A 296 -8.64 -36.76 8.51
C VAL A 296 -9.42 -35.99 9.57
N TYR A 297 -10.43 -36.65 10.13
CA TYR A 297 -11.20 -36.17 11.27
C TYR A 297 -10.82 -37.00 12.48
N CYS A 298 -10.11 -36.40 13.44
CA CYS A 298 -9.50 -37.15 14.55
C CYS A 298 -10.54 -37.70 15.55
N GLN A 299 -11.77 -37.17 15.52
CA GLN A 299 -12.87 -37.60 16.38
C GLN A 299 -13.90 -38.50 15.67
N ALA A 300 -13.68 -38.88 14.40
CA ALA A 300 -14.64 -39.70 13.67
C ALA A 300 -14.56 -41.19 14.06
N PRO A 301 -15.70 -41.87 14.28
CA PRO A 301 -15.74 -43.24 14.79
C PRO A 301 -15.29 -44.31 13.79
N THR A 302 -15.14 -43.98 12.50
CA THR A 302 -14.74 -44.92 11.45
C THR A 302 -13.92 -44.25 10.36
N MET A 303 -12.69 -44.73 10.17
CA MET A 303 -11.81 -44.31 9.08
C MET A 303 -12.15 -45.12 7.82
N LYS A 304 -12.78 -44.50 6.83
CA LYS A 304 -12.91 -45.07 5.50
C LYS A 304 -11.79 -44.51 4.62
N ALA A 305 -10.74 -45.29 4.45
CA ALA A 305 -9.59 -44.89 3.64
C ALA A 305 -9.74 -45.41 2.20
N ASP A 306 -9.94 -44.51 1.24
CA ASP A 306 -9.85 -44.80 -0.20
C ASP A 306 -8.38 -44.73 -0.69
N VAL A 307 -7.40 -44.88 0.22
CA VAL A 307 -5.96 -44.73 -0.03
C VAL A 307 -5.20 -46.01 0.35
N PRO A 308 -4.06 -46.31 -0.29
CA PRO A 308 -3.26 -47.49 0.03
C PRO A 308 -2.83 -47.51 1.50
N THR A 309 -2.82 -48.70 2.12
CA THR A 309 -2.42 -48.90 3.52
C THR A 309 -1.10 -48.21 3.90
N PRO A 310 -0.02 -48.28 3.08
CA PRO A 310 1.24 -47.59 3.42
C PRO A 310 1.12 -46.06 3.47
N VAL A 311 0.18 -45.47 2.74
CA VAL A 311 -0.10 -44.03 2.79
C VAL A 311 -0.92 -43.70 4.03
N ALA A 312 -1.95 -44.51 4.33
CA ALA A 312 -2.77 -44.36 5.52
C ALA A 312 -1.93 -44.43 6.81
N GLU A 313 -0.99 -45.38 6.91
CA GLU A 313 -0.07 -45.49 8.05
C GLU A 313 0.82 -44.25 8.22
N LYS A 314 1.34 -43.69 7.13
CA LYS A 314 2.12 -42.43 7.17
C LYS A 314 1.28 -41.25 7.65
N VAL A 315 0.02 -41.17 7.21
CA VAL A 315 -0.92 -40.12 7.61
C VAL A 315 -1.25 -40.26 9.09
N LEU A 316 -1.55 -41.47 9.57
CA LEU A 316 -1.84 -41.72 10.99
C LEU A 316 -0.64 -41.37 11.88
N ALA A 317 0.57 -41.78 11.50
CA ALA A 317 1.78 -41.42 12.23
C ALA A 317 2.02 -39.90 12.28
N LEU A 318 1.58 -39.16 11.26
CA LEU A 318 1.62 -37.70 11.25
C LEU A 318 0.56 -37.09 12.18
N VAL A 319 -0.65 -37.64 12.17
CA VAL A 319 -1.76 -37.23 13.05
C VAL A 319 -1.39 -37.42 14.51
N ASP A 320 -0.81 -38.56 14.88
CA ASP A 320 -0.38 -38.83 16.27
C ASP A 320 0.63 -37.77 16.74
N ARG A 321 1.64 -37.48 15.92
CA ARG A 321 2.65 -36.45 16.21
C ARG A 321 2.05 -35.04 16.31
N LEU A 322 1.08 -34.71 15.46
CA LEU A 322 0.41 -33.41 15.50
C LEU A 322 -0.48 -33.28 16.74
N ASN A 323 -1.12 -34.37 17.16
CA ASN A 323 -1.97 -34.36 18.34
C ASN A 323 -1.16 -34.20 19.63
N GLU A 324 0.05 -34.77 19.69
CA GLU A 324 1.00 -34.53 20.80
C GLU A 324 1.43 -33.06 20.89
N GLU A 325 1.60 -32.38 19.75
CA GLU A 325 2.06 -30.99 19.68
C GLU A 325 0.94 -29.99 19.96
N LEU A 326 -0.23 -30.19 19.36
CA LEU A 326 -1.34 -29.22 19.38
C LEU A 326 -2.36 -29.48 20.50
N ASN A 327 -2.49 -30.72 20.99
CA ASN A 327 -3.48 -31.17 21.98
C ASN A 327 -4.97 -30.92 21.64
N THR A 328 -5.28 -30.24 20.53
CA THR A 328 -6.64 -29.86 20.12
C THR A 328 -6.91 -30.17 18.66
N LEU A 329 -6.21 -31.14 18.07
CA LEU A 329 -6.35 -31.47 16.64
C LEU A 329 -7.74 -32.04 16.34
N GLU A 330 -8.56 -31.29 15.63
CA GLU A 330 -9.88 -31.72 15.16
C GLU A 330 -9.78 -32.32 13.76
N THR A 331 -9.13 -31.59 12.84
CA THR A 331 -9.05 -31.96 11.43
C THR A 331 -7.67 -31.70 10.84
N LEU A 332 -7.25 -32.59 9.95
CA LEU A 332 -6.02 -32.46 9.16
C LEU A 332 -6.35 -32.59 7.68
N GLU A 333 -6.03 -31.57 6.90
CA GLU A 333 -5.93 -31.68 5.45
C GLU A 333 -4.49 -32.02 5.06
N TRP A 334 -4.33 -33.03 4.20
CA TRP A 334 -3.02 -33.55 3.85
C TRP A 334 -2.91 -33.90 2.36
N GLY A 335 -1.68 -33.92 1.85
CA GLY A 335 -1.34 -34.36 0.49
C GLY A 335 -0.09 -35.26 0.48
N TYR A 336 -0.06 -36.29 -0.36
CA TYR A 336 1.07 -37.23 -0.49
C TYR A 336 1.67 -37.14 -1.89
N ASP A 337 2.95 -36.77 -1.98
CA ASP A 337 3.67 -36.53 -3.24
C ASP A 337 4.42 -37.77 -3.79
N GLY A 338 4.13 -38.96 -3.24
CA GLY A 338 4.87 -40.18 -3.55
C GLY A 338 6.09 -40.43 -2.65
N LYS A 339 6.54 -39.42 -1.89
CA LYS A 339 7.67 -39.53 -0.95
C LYS A 339 7.22 -39.30 0.49
N GLN A 340 6.58 -38.17 0.75
CA GLN A 340 6.16 -37.73 2.07
C GLN A 340 4.74 -37.19 2.10
N VAL A 341 4.16 -37.17 3.30
CA VAL A 341 2.86 -36.55 3.57
C VAL A 341 3.11 -35.10 3.96
N TRP A 342 2.41 -34.18 3.31
CA TRP A 342 2.44 -32.75 3.53
C TRP A 342 1.20 -32.31 4.30
N ILE A 343 1.40 -31.40 5.25
CA ILE A 343 0.32 -30.73 5.99
C ILE A 343 -0.13 -29.53 5.18
N LEU A 344 -1.40 -29.52 4.79
CA LEU A 344 -2.01 -28.42 4.04
C LEU A 344 -2.75 -27.47 4.98
N GLN A 345 -3.54 -28.01 5.90
CA GLN A 345 -4.32 -27.26 6.87
C GLN A 345 -4.51 -28.09 8.13
N VAL A 346 -4.57 -27.40 9.27
CA VAL A 346 -4.86 -27.98 10.57
C VAL A 346 -5.92 -27.12 11.25
N LYS A 347 -6.88 -27.78 11.90
CA LYS A 347 -7.85 -27.16 12.79
C LYS A 347 -7.88 -27.92 14.10
#